data_AF-X1RVI3-F1
#
_entry.id   AF-X1RVI3-F1
#
_cell.length_a   1.000
_cell.length_b   1.000
_cell.length_c   1.000
_cell.angle_alpha   90.00
_cell.angle_beta   90.00
_cell.angle_gamma   90.00
#
_symmetry.space_group_name_H-M   'P 1'
#
loop_
_entity.id
_entity.type
_entity.pdbx_description
1 polymer ?
#
loop_
_entity_poly.entity_id
_entity_poly.type
_entity_poly.pdbx_seq_one_letter_code
_entity_poly.pdbx_strand_id
1 'polypeptide(L)' 'RTDRVYFVEGTSRARELGNIKTLNMFMLGCTSLFLPFKVHVWKDALTHRIPANLQQINIAAFNQGRKEVRDAHL' A
#
# COMPACT_ATOMS: atom_id res chain seq x y z
N ARG A 1 8.92 -6.46 22.85
CA ARG A 1 7.77 -5.54 23.01
C ARG A 1 7.88 -4.50 21.91
N THR A 2 6.81 -4.17 21.21
CA THR A 2 6.83 -3.13 20.14
C THR A 2 6.19 -1.87 20.69
N ASP A 3 6.82 -0.71 20.46
CA ASP A 3 6.38 0.56 21.06
C ASP A 3 5.41 1.34 20.16
N ARG A 4 5.29 0.96 18.89
CA ARG A 4 4.43 1.61 17.90
C ARG A 4 3.60 0.57 17.15
N VAL A 5 2.28 0.63 17.33
CA VAL A 5 1.30 -0.24 16.67
C VAL A 5 0.32 0.65 15.90
N TYR A 6 0.17 0.38 14.60
CA TYR A 6 -0.76 1.08 13.73
C TYR A 6 -1.80 0.09 13.21
N PHE A 7 -3.08 0.39 13.44
CA PHE A 7 -4.19 -0.42 12.95
C PHE A 7 -4.70 0.16 11.63
N VAL A 8 -5.00 -0.73 10.68
CA VAL A 8 -5.58 -0.38 9.39
C VAL A 8 -6.67 -1.38 9.02
N GLU A 9 -7.82 -0.89 8.56
CA GLU A 9 -8.95 -1.70 8.09
C GLU A 9 -8.71 -2.23 6.66
N GLY A 10 -7.64 -3.00 6.48
CA GLY A 10 -7.12 -3.38 5.16
C GLY A 10 -8.14 -4.10 4.27
N THR A 11 -8.93 -5.01 4.84
CA THR A 11 -9.95 -5.78 4.09
C THR A 11 -11.06 -4.89 3.54
N SER A 12 -11.50 -3.87 4.30
CA SER A 12 -12.51 -2.91 3.81
C SER A 12 -11.95 -2.08 2.67
N ARG A 13 -10.75 -1.53 2.86
CA ARG A 13 -10.08 -0.70 1.84
C ARG A 13 -9.80 -1.46 0.54
N ALA A 14 -9.35 -2.71 0.64
CA ALA A 14 -9.14 -3.55 -0.54
C ALA A 14 -10.44 -3.86 -1.30
N ARG A 15 -11.56 -3.98 -0.59
CA ARG A 15 -12.89 -4.14 -1.21
C ARG A 15 -13.35 -2.86 -1.90
N GLU A 16 -13.13 -1.69 -1.29
CA GLU A 16 -13.42 -0.37 -1.88
C GLU A 16 -12.66 -0.14 -3.19
N LEU A 17 -11.44 -0.68 -3.31
CA LEU A 17 -10.63 -0.64 -4.52
C LEU A 17 -11.10 -1.60 -5.63
N GLY A 18 -12.14 -2.40 -5.39
CA GLY A 18 -12.77 -3.27 -6.39
C GLY A 18 -12.08 -4.62 -6.59
N ASN A 19 -11.00 -4.92 -5.86
CA ASN A 19 -10.31 -6.20 -5.97
C ASN A 19 -9.62 -6.60 -4.67
N ILE A 20 -10.16 -7.61 -3.98
CA ILE A 20 -9.59 -8.10 -2.71
C ILE A 20 -8.11 -8.52 -2.81
N LYS A 21 -7.64 -8.92 -4.01
CA LYS A 21 -6.24 -9.30 -4.25
C LYS A 21 -5.28 -8.12 -4.10
N THR A 22 -5.76 -6.87 -4.09
CA THR A 22 -4.93 -5.68 -3.90
C THR A 22 -4.64 -5.37 -2.43
N LEU A 23 -5.17 -6.17 -1.49
CA LEU A 23 -4.86 -6.04 -0.06
C LEU A 23 -3.36 -6.01 0.20
N ASN A 24 -2.59 -6.90 -0.44
CA ASN A 24 -1.14 -6.95 -0.24
C ASN A 24 -0.46 -5.65 -0.71
N MET A 25 -0.92 -5.05 -1.81
CA MET A 25 -0.38 -3.77 -2.27
C MET A 25 -0.76 -2.62 -1.36
N PHE A 26 -2.00 -2.60 -0.87
CA PHE A 26 -2.42 -1.66 0.16
C PHE A 26 -1.50 -1.75 1.39
N MET A 27 -1.26 -2.95 1.91
CA MET A 27 -0.37 -3.16 3.05
C MET A 27 1.08 -2.76 2.75
N LEU A 28 1.60 -3.00 1.54
CA LEU A 28 2.91 -2.49 1.13
C LEU A 28 2.95 -0.95 1.10
N GLY A 29 1.85 -0.32 0.69
CA GLY A 29 1.64 1.12 0.80
C GLY A 29 1.82 1.61 2.22
N CYS A 30 1.09 1.01 3.17
CA CYS A 30 1.19 1.31 4.59
C CYS A 30 2.64 1.17 5.09
N THR A 31 3.28 0.04 4.81
CA THR A 31 4.63 -0.27 5.28
C THR A 31 5.70 0.65 4.68
N SER A 32 5.49 1.16 3.48
CA SER A 32 6.46 1.99 2.75
C SER A 32 6.77 3.36 3.39
N LEU A 33 6.02 3.76 4.43
CA LEU A 33 6.32 4.96 5.22
C LEU A 33 7.28 4.70 6.38
N PHE A 34 7.41 3.45 6.81
CA PHE A 34 8.27 3.06 7.92
C PHE A 34 9.66 2.59 7.48
N LEU A 35 9.88 2.48 6.16
CA LEU A 35 11.13 2.02 5.57
C LEU A 35 11.85 3.18 4.87
N PRO A 36 13.21 3.23 4.89
CA PRO A 36 14.00 4.35 4.38
C PRO A 36 14.17 4.32 2.86
N PHE A 37 13.12 3.97 2.12
CA PHE A 37 13.12 3.90 0.66
C PHE A 37 12.29 5.02 0.05
N LYS A 38 12.82 5.66 -1.00
CA LYS A 38 12.08 6.67 -1.75
C LYS A 38 10.87 6.04 -2.42
N VAL A 39 9.76 6.79 -2.52
CA VAL A 39 8.51 6.27 -3.09
C VAL A 39 8.63 5.81 -4.54
N HIS A 40 9.53 6.42 -5.33
CA HIS A 40 9.75 5.98 -6.71
C HIS A 40 10.36 4.58 -6.76
N VAL A 41 11.29 4.23 -5.85
CA VAL A 41 11.90 2.89 -5.77
C VAL A 41 10.83 1.81 -5.58
N TRP A 42 9.84 2.08 -4.74
CA TRP A 42 8.67 1.20 -4.61
C TRP A 42 7.89 1.09 -5.92
N LYS A 43 7.51 2.22 -6.52
CA LYS A 43 6.70 2.22 -7.76
C LYS A 43 7.42 1.53 -8.91
N ASP A 44 8.73 1.71 -9.04
CA ASP A 44 9.56 1.06 -10.04
C ASP A 44 9.60 -0.46 -9.79
N ALA A 45 9.85 -0.90 -8.56
CA ALA A 45 9.86 -2.32 -8.21
C ALA A 45 8.48 -2.99 -8.43
N LEU A 46 7.40 -2.27 -8.14
CA LEU A 46 6.03 -2.74 -8.36
C LEU A 46 5.73 -2.87 -9.85
N THR A 47 5.98 -1.84 -10.65
CA THR A 47 5.71 -1.86 -12.10
C THR A 47 6.50 -2.95 -12.84
N HIS A 48 7.72 -3.27 -12.41
CA HIS A 48 8.51 -4.37 -12.99
C HIS A 48 7.96 -5.77 -12.65
N ARG A 49 7.24 -5.92 -11.53
CA ARG A 49 6.75 -7.24 -11.05
C ARG A 49 5.29 -7.50 -11.37
N ILE A 50 4.51 -6.44 -11.62
CA ILE A 50 3.07 -6.52 -11.83
C ILE A 50 2.77 -6.55 -13.34
N PRO A 51 1.98 -7.52 -13.82
CA PRO A 51 1.47 -7.53 -15.19
C PRO A 51 0.81 -6.20 -15.57
N ALA A 52 1.04 -5.71 -16.79
CA ALA A 52 0.58 -4.38 -17.24
C ALA A 52 -0.92 -4.13 -16.98
N ASN A 53 -1.77 -5.12 -17.23
CA ASN A 53 -3.22 -5.05 -17.01
C ASN A 53 -3.63 -4.91 -15.53
N LEU A 54 -2.73 -5.19 -14.59
CA LEU A 54 -2.96 -5.09 -13.15
C LEU A 54 -2.20 -3.93 -12.50
N GLN A 55 -1.34 -3.22 -13.24
CA GLN A 55 -0.52 -2.16 -12.65
C GLN A 55 -1.36 -1.02 -12.07
N GLN A 56 -2.35 -0.54 -12.82
CA GLN A 56 -3.17 0.61 -12.39
C GLN A 56 -3.82 0.37 -11.02
N ILE A 57 -4.52 -0.76 -10.85
CA ILE A 57 -5.24 -1.07 -9.62
C ILE A 57 -4.29 -1.36 -8.44
N ASN A 58 -3.14 -2.00 -8.70
CA ASN A 58 -2.15 -2.29 -7.66
C ASN A 58 -1.39 -1.03 -7.22
N ILE A 59 -1.05 -0.12 -8.14
CA ILE A 59 -0.45 1.17 -7.83
C ILE A 59 -1.45 2.07 -7.09
N ALA A 60 -2.73 2.06 -7.47
CA ALA A 60 -3.78 2.76 -6.74
C ALA A 60 -3.89 2.25 -5.29
N ALA A 61 -3.89 0.92 -5.10
CA ALA A 61 -3.91 0.31 -3.77
C ALA A 61 -2.68 0.70 -2.92
N PHE A 62 -1.48 0.66 -3.51
CA PHE A 62 -0.26 1.10 -2.83
C PHE A 62 -0.32 2.57 -2.40
N ASN A 63 -0.78 3.46 -3.28
CA ASN A 63 -0.93 4.87 -2.93
C ASN A 63 -1.99 5.08 -1.83
N GLN A 64 -3.07 4.31 -1.85
CA GLN A 64 -4.11 4.39 -0.82
C GLN A 64 -3.59 3.93 0.55
N GLY A 65 -2.80 2.86 0.62
CA GLY A 65 -2.15 2.43 1.87
C GLY A 65 -1.20 3.48 2.44
N ARG A 66 -0.43 4.16 1.56
CA ARG A 66 0.41 5.30 1.98
C ARG A 66 -0.41 6.47 2.52
N LYS A 67 -1.61 6.70 1.97
CA LYS A 67 -2.50 7.76 2.44
C LYS A 67 -3.09 7.40 3.81
N GLU A 68 -3.59 6.18 3.97
CA GLU A 68 -4.23 5.72 5.21
C GLU A 68 -3.34 5.93 6.43
N VAL A 69 -2.06 5.54 6.35
CA VAL A 69 -1.13 5.66 7.49
C VAL A 69 -0.70 7.11 7.74
N ARG A 70 -0.64 7.97 6.72
CA ARG A 70 -0.39 9.41 6.91
C ARG A 70 -1.55 10.08 7.63
N ASP A 71 -2.78 9.76 7.22
CA ASP A 71 -3.99 10.33 7.82
C ASP A 71 -4.21 9.79 9.25
N ALA A 72 -3.73 8.57 9.55
CA ALA A 72 -3.77 7.93 10.86
C ALA A 72 -2.74 8.45 11.89
N HIS A 73 -2.18 9.66 11.69
CA HIS A 73 -1.23 10.34 12.58
C HIS A 73 0.18 9.72 12.63
N LEU A 74 0.89 9.82 11.50
CA LEU A 74 2.35 10.02 11.50
C LEU A 74 2.70 11.51 11.61
#